data_AF-A0A9E5HGN2-F1
#
_entry.id   AF-A0A9E5HGN2-F1
#
_cell.length_a   1.000
_cell.length_b   1.000
_cell.length_c   1.000
_cell.angle_alpha   90.00
_cell.angle_beta   90.00
_cell.angle_gamma   90.00
#
_symmetry.space_group_name_H-M   'P 1'
#
loop_
_entity.id
_entity.type
_entity.pdbx_description
1 polymer ?
#
loop_
_entity_poly.entity_id
_entity_poly.type
_entity_poly.pdbx_seq_one_letter_code
_entity_poly.pdbx_strand_id
1 'polypeptide(L)' 'MRYAISADSIVAYCFHCLDCQAKSNSAFGISVWFSTSQFKIMQGQLAQYTFTLDSGEEKLCAFCPDCGSRVYNTVTD' A
#
# COMPACT_ATOMS: atom_id res chain seq x y z
N MET A 1 12.06 -7.80 -4.60
CA MET A 1 10.65 -7.53 -4.99
C MET A 1 10.62 -6.70 -6.26
N ARG A 2 9.82 -7.08 -7.27
CA ARG A 2 9.58 -6.30 -8.49
C ARG A 2 8.12 -6.43 -8.91
N TYR A 3 7.49 -5.32 -9.24
CA TYR A 3 6.12 -5.26 -9.73
C TYR A 3 6.01 -4.27 -10.89
N ALA A 4 4.93 -4.37 -11.66
CA ALA A 4 4.61 -3.47 -12.76
C ALA A 4 3.21 -2.90 -12.56
N ILE A 5 3.04 -1.64 -12.99
CA ILE A 5 1.76 -0.94 -13.05
C ILE A 5 1.62 -0.43 -14.49
N SER A 6 0.54 -0.80 -15.18
CA SER A 6 0.43 -0.65 -16.64
C SER A 6 -0.60 0.40 -17.09
N ALA A 7 -0.98 1.33 -16.21
CA ALA A 7 -1.93 2.41 -16.51
C ALA A 7 -1.63 3.66 -15.69
N ASP A 8 -2.30 4.75 -16.08
CA ASP A 8 -2.27 6.01 -15.36
C ASP A 8 -2.86 5.86 -13.95
N SER A 9 -2.32 6.66 -13.03
CA SER A 9 -2.86 6.75 -11.68
C SER A 9 -4.25 7.37 -11.68
N ILE A 10 -5.13 6.85 -10.83
CA ILE A 10 -6.44 7.46 -10.57
C ILE A 10 -6.25 8.77 -9.81
N VAL A 11 -5.43 8.73 -8.75
CA VAL A 11 -5.16 9.88 -7.88
C VAL A 11 -3.90 9.65 -7.04
N ALA A 12 -3.24 10.76 -6.66
CA ALA A 12 -2.14 10.78 -5.72
C ALA A 12 -2.49 11.71 -4.54
N TYR A 13 -2.21 11.26 -3.32
CA TYR A 13 -2.49 12.01 -2.10
C TYR A 13 -1.30 12.00 -1.14
N CYS A 14 -1.13 13.11 -0.42
CA CYS A 14 -0.31 13.22 0.78
C CYS A 14 -1.21 13.19 2.02
N PHE A 15 -0.91 12.28 2.95
CA PHE A 15 -1.66 12.10 4.18
C PHE A 15 -0.81 12.48 5.39
N HIS A 16 -1.38 13.26 6.29
CA HIS A 16 -0.69 13.83 7.44
C HIS A 16 -1.09 13.21 8.77
N CYS A 17 -1.88 12.13 8.81
CA CYS A 17 -2.21 11.47 10.06
C CYS A 17 -0.98 10.77 10.68
N LEU A 18 -1.00 10.59 12.00
CA LEU A 18 0.11 10.00 12.75
C LEU A 18 0.43 8.58 12.27
N ASP A 19 -0.57 7.79 11.89
CA ASP A 19 -0.36 6.48 11.30
C ASP A 19 0.43 6.53 9.99
N CYS A 20 0.10 7.47 9.10
CA CYS A 20 0.80 7.64 7.83
C CYS A 20 2.23 8.14 8.06
N GLN A 21 2.45 9.02 9.03
CA GLN A 21 3.77 9.48 9.43
C GLN A 21 4.62 8.33 10.00
N ALA A 22 4.07 7.58 10.96
CA ALA A 22 4.74 6.44 11.60
C ALA A 22 5.07 5.35 10.57
N LYS A 23 4.13 5.04 9.68
CA LYS A 23 4.32 4.04 8.61
C LYS A 23 5.40 4.48 7.64
N SER A 24 5.41 5.73 7.19
CA SER A 24 6.37 6.24 6.21
C SER A 24 7.72 6.64 6.80
N ASN A 25 7.80 6.76 8.13
CA ASN A 25 8.92 7.37 8.85
C ASN A 25 9.26 8.77 8.30
N SER A 26 8.23 9.56 8.01
CA SER A 26 8.33 10.89 7.41
C SER A 26 7.26 11.82 7.98
N ALA A 27 7.33 13.11 7.64
CA ALA A 27 6.32 14.11 7.99
C ALA A 27 4.94 13.85 7.36
N PHE A 28 4.86 12.98 6.36
CA PHE A 28 3.62 12.57 5.70
C PHE A 28 3.79 11.23 4.99
N GLY A 29 2.69 10.51 4.78
CA GLY A 29 2.63 9.38 3.86
C GLY A 29 2.19 9.82 2.47
N ILE A 30 2.78 9.25 1.42
CA ILE A 30 2.29 9.39 0.04
C ILE A 30 1.61 8.08 -0.36
N SER A 31 0.49 8.16 -1.08
CA SER A 31 -0.06 7.00 -1.79
C SER A 31 -0.62 7.41 -3.15
N VAL A 32 -0.44 6.52 -4.12
CA VAL A 32 -0.95 6.66 -5.48
C VAL A 32 -1.87 5.47 -5.74
N TRP A 33 -3.07 5.76 -6.21
CA TRP A 33 -4.13 4.76 -6.38
C TRP A 33 -4.22 4.31 -7.83
N PHE A 34 -4.36 3.00 -8.02
CA PHE A 34 -4.49 2.35 -9.31
C PHE A 34 -5.60 1.30 -9.22
N SER A 35 -6.20 0.95 -10.36
CA SER A 35 -7.08 -0.23 -10.41
C SER A 35 -6.26 -1.49 -10.14
N THR A 36 -6.81 -2.43 -9.38
CA THR A 36 -6.16 -3.72 -9.07
C THR A 36 -5.82 -4.51 -10.34
N SER A 37 -6.64 -4.38 -11.40
CA SER A 37 -6.40 -4.98 -12.71
C SER A 37 -5.10 -4.52 -13.40
N GLN A 38 -4.52 -3.41 -12.95
CA GLN A 38 -3.33 -2.78 -13.55
C GLN A 38 -2.04 -3.13 -12.82
N PHE A 39 -2.12 -3.83 -11.69
CA PHE A 39 -0.98 -4.21 -10.87
C PHE A 39 -0.59 -5.67 -11.09
N LYS A 40 0.70 -5.93 -11.25
CA LYS A 40 1.23 -7.29 -11.39
C LYS A 40 2.56 -7.47 -10.66
N ILE A 41 2.67 -8.54 -9.87
CA ILE A 41 3.96 -8.99 -9.34
C ILE A 41 4.76 -9.66 -10.46
N MET A 42 5.96 -9.14 -10.70
CA MET A 42 6.89 -9.66 -11.70
C MET A 42 7.94 -10.57 -11.06
N GLN A 43 8.31 -10.32 -9.80
CA GLN A 43 9.29 -11.11 -9.07
C GLN A 43 9.14 -10.95 -7.54
N GLY A 44 9.23 -12.07 -6.82
CA GLY A 44 9.13 -12.13 -5.36
C GLY A 44 7.72 -12.48 -4.89
N GLN A 45 7.56 -12.69 -3.58
CA GLN A 45 6.29 -12.98 -2.93
C GLN A 45 5.99 -11.92 -1.88
N LEU A 46 4.69 -11.64 -1.69
CA LEU A 46 4.22 -10.70 -0.70
C LEU A 46 3.72 -11.46 0.53
N ALA A 47 4.12 -10.98 1.70
CA ALA A 47 3.40 -11.27 2.93
C ALA A 47 2.28 -10.24 3.10
N GLN A 48 1.25 -10.59 3.87
CA GLN A 48 0.07 -9.77 4.08
C GLN A 48 -0.30 -9.74 5.55
N TYR A 49 -0.83 -8.61 6.00
CA TYR A 49 -1.54 -8.48 7.26
C TYR A 49 -2.72 -7.54 7.11
N THR A 50 -3.75 -7.72 7.94
CA THR A 50 -4.90 -6.81 8.02
C THR A 50 -4.75 -5.88 9.21
N PHE A 51 -5.29 -4.67 9.07
CA PHE A 51 -5.37 -3.69 10.14
C PHE A 51 -6.65 -2.88 10.02
N THR A 52 -7.21 -2.48 11.17
CA THR A 52 -8.42 -1.67 11.24
C THR A 52 -8.03 -0.20 11.32
N LEU A 53 -8.68 0.63 10.51
CA LEU A 53 -8.57 2.09 10.59
C LEU A 53 -9.46 2.64 11.71
N ASP A 54 -9.21 3.88 12.11
CA ASP A 54 -10.09 4.62 13.02
C ASP A 54 -11.54 4.75 12.50
N SER A 55 -11.74 4.64 11.18
CA SER A 55 -13.07 4.58 10.55
C SER A 55 -13.82 3.27 10.80
N GLY A 56 -13.16 2.26 11.36
CA GLY A 56 -13.67 0.89 11.49
C GLY A 56 -13.46 0.03 10.24
N GLU A 57 -12.99 0.61 9.13
CA GLU A 57 -12.69 -0.13 7.90
C GLU A 57 -11.44 -1.00 8.07
N GLU A 58 -11.51 -2.24 7.59
CA GLU A 58 -10.35 -3.12 7.50
C GLU A 58 -9.60 -2.88 6.19
N LYS A 59 -8.27 -2.84 6.31
CA LYS A 59 -7.37 -2.76 5.17
C LYS A 59 -6.33 -3.87 5.23
N LEU A 60 -5.98 -4.36 4.05
CA LEU A 60 -4.91 -5.29 3.85
C LEU A 60 -3.66 -4.55 3.40
N CYS A 61 -2.55 -4.78 4.09
CA CYS A 61 -1.22 -4.31 3.70
C CYS A 61 -0.44 -5.47 3.12
N ALA A 62 0.02 -5.35 1.87
CA ALA A 62 0.90 -6.31 1.24
C ALA A 62 2.34 -5.75 1.16
N PHE A 63 3.31 -6.53 1.61
CA PHE A 63 4.69 -6.08 1.80
C PHE A 63 5.71 -7.18 1.49
N CYS A 64 6.96 -6.78 1.24
CA CYS A 64 8.07 -7.70 1.04
C CYS A 64 8.49 -8.31 2.39
N PRO A 65 8.44 -9.65 2.57
CA PRO A 65 8.78 -10.27 3.84
C PRO A 65 10.27 -10.13 4.20
N ASP A 66 11.15 -9.98 3.20
CA ASP A 66 12.59 -9.94 3.42
C ASP A 66 13.10 -8.59 3.96
N CYS A 67 12.43 -7.48 3.57
CA CYS A 67 12.90 -6.12 3.89
C CYS A 67 11.84 -5.22 4.52
N GLY A 68 10.61 -5.72 4.70
CA GLY A 68 9.50 -4.96 5.30
C GLY A 68 8.92 -3.86 4.41
N SER A 69 9.44 -3.67 3.19
CA SER A 69 8.94 -2.61 2.29
C SER A 69 7.52 -2.91 1.84
N ARG A 70 6.60 -1.98 2.11
CA ARG A 70 5.20 -2.06 1.67
C ARG A 70 5.11 -1.88 0.16
N VAL A 71 4.24 -2.66 -0.47
CA VAL A 71 4.02 -2.64 -1.93
C VAL A 71 2.66 -2.04 -2.27
N TYR A 72 1.60 -2.49 -1.63
CA TYR A 72 0.27 -1.86 -1.77
C TYR A 72 -0.58 -2.04 -0.51
N ASN A 73 -1.58 -1.18 -0.37
CA ASN A 73 -2.70 -1.40 0.55
C ASN A 73 -3.99 -1.50 -0.27
N THR A 74 -4.91 -2.36 0.14
CA THR A 74 -6.24 -2.52 -0.48
C THR A 74 -7.30 -2.69 0.61
N VAL A 75 -8.57 -2.52 0.26
CA VAL A 75 -9.67 -3.02 1.09
C VAL A 75 -9.65 -4.55 1.06
N THR A 76 -9.99 -5.18 2.18
CA THR A 76 -10.26 -6.62 2.23
C THR A 76 -11.50 -6.93 1.40
N ASP A 77 -11.46 -8.01 0.62
CA ASP A 77 -12.61 -8.52 -0.15
C ASP A 77 -13.75 -8.99 0.78
#